data_AF-D9QJX6-F1
#
_entry.id   AF-D9QJX6-F1
#
_cell.length_a   1.000
_cell.length_b   1.000
_cell.length_c   1.000
_cell.angle_alpha   90.00
_cell.angle_beta   90.00
_cell.angle_gamma   90.00
#
_symmetry.space_group_name_H-M   'P 1'
#
loop_
_entity.id
_entity.type
_entity.pdbx_description
1 polymer ?
#
loop_
_entity_poly.entity_id
_entity_poly.type
_entity_poly.pdbx_seq_one_letter_code
_entity_poly.pdbx_strand_id
1 'polypeptide(L)' 'MADPKTQENEKHPGMLGDGTEEQNLNQPFDPSKRITEDEVDEAFGGDEKG' A
#
# COMPACT_ATOMS: atom_id res chain seq x y z
N MET A 1 18.70 -23.83 2.30
CA MET A 1 18.60 -22.58 3.06
C MET A 1 18.98 -21.46 2.10
N ALA A 2 18.11 -20.49 1.84
CA ALA A 2 18.44 -19.35 0.96
C ALA A 2 19.17 -18.27 1.76
N ASP A 3 20.28 -17.78 1.23
CA ASP A 3 21.15 -16.77 1.83
C ASP A 3 20.42 -15.43 2.06
N PRO A 4 20.57 -14.75 3.22
CA PRO A 4 19.74 -13.61 3.61
C PRO A 4 20.20 -12.25 3.05
N LYS A 5 20.97 -12.23 1.95
CA LYS A 5 21.52 -10.98 1.41
C LYS A 5 21.54 -10.99 -0.12
N THR A 6 20.38 -10.85 -0.74
CA THR A 6 20.22 -10.27 -2.08
C THR A 6 18.73 -10.14 -2.39
N GLN A 7 17.98 -9.40 -1.57
CA GLN A 7 17.02 -8.49 -2.19
C GLN A 7 17.82 -7.22 -2.44
N GLU A 8 18.63 -7.29 -3.51
CA GLU A 8 19.21 -6.09 -4.08
C GLU A 8 18.04 -5.20 -4.42
N ASN A 9 17.83 -4.19 -3.59
CA ASN A 9 17.15 -2.94 -3.85
C ASN A 9 16.69 -2.85 -5.32
N GLU A 10 15.56 -3.48 -5.63
CA GLU A 10 14.85 -3.22 -6.87
C GLU A 10 14.37 -1.79 -6.66
N LYS A 11 15.24 -0.82 -6.96
CA LYS A 11 14.94 0.59 -6.96
C LYS A 11 13.92 0.75 -8.07
N HIS A 12 12.66 0.47 -7.76
CA HIS A 12 11.55 0.73 -8.65
C HIS A 12 11.67 2.21 -9.01
N PRO A 13 11.97 2.53 -10.28
CA PRO A 13 12.24 3.90 -10.66
C PRO A 13 11.04 4.77 -10.29
N GLY A 14 11.24 5.70 -9.34
CA GLY A 14 10.18 6.56 -8.80
C GLY A 14 9.73 6.24 -7.37
N MET A 15 10.16 5.14 -6.75
CA MET A 15 9.96 4.90 -5.31
C MET A 15 10.96 5.72 -4.49
N LEU A 16 10.43 6.65 -3.68
CA LEU A 16 11.19 7.33 -2.63
C LEU A 16 11.16 6.44 -1.37
N GLY A 17 12.32 5.93 -0.97
CA GLY A 17 12.46 5.08 0.23
C GLY A 17 12.62 3.59 -0.06
N ASP A 18 12.81 2.79 0.98
CA ASP A 18 13.00 1.34 0.91
C ASP A 18 11.69 0.55 1.02
N GLY A 19 10.54 1.25 0.96
CA GLY A 19 9.21 0.68 1.12
C GLY A 19 8.83 0.32 2.56
N THR A 20 9.73 0.55 3.53
CA THR A 20 9.48 0.30 4.97
C THR A 20 9.24 1.56 5.78
N GLU A 21 9.66 2.71 5.23
CA GLU A 21 9.45 4.04 5.83
C GLU A 21 8.01 4.54 5.59
N GLU A 22 7.38 5.05 6.65
CA GLU A 22 6.05 5.66 6.57
C GLU A 22 6.10 6.87 5.64
N GLN A 23 5.30 6.84 4.57
CA GLN A 23 5.22 7.91 3.58
C GLN A 23 4.54 9.13 4.18
N ASN A 24 5.30 9.97 4.87
CA ASN A 24 4.79 11.18 5.50
C ASN A 24 4.82 12.36 4.51
N LEU A 25 3.67 12.63 3.88
CA LEU A 25 3.51 13.71 2.90
C LEU A 25 3.36 15.10 3.54
N ASN A 26 3.56 15.24 4.87
CA ASN A 26 3.23 16.44 5.66
C ASN A 26 1.76 16.89 5.50
N GLN A 27 0.88 15.96 5.12
CA GLN A 27 -0.54 16.22 4.99
C GLN A 27 -1.22 15.84 6.32
N PRO A 28 -2.06 16.73 6.88
CA PRO A 28 -2.82 16.38 8.07
C PRO A 28 -3.74 15.20 7.73
N PHE A 29 -3.59 14.12 8.48
CA PHE A 29 -4.47 12.97 8.36
C PHE A 29 -5.87 13.35 8.84
N ASP A 30 -6.88 13.17 7.98
CA ASP A 30 -8.29 13.34 8.32
C ASP A 30 -8.96 11.95 8.36
N PRO A 31 -9.26 11.42 9.56
CA PRO A 31 -9.92 10.12 9.69
C PRO A 31 -11.28 10.06 8.98
N SER A 32 -11.94 11.20 8.78
CA SER A 32 -13.25 11.30 8.13
C SER A 32 -13.18 11.11 6.61
N LYS A 33 -11.97 11.19 6.03
CA LYS A 33 -11.71 10.92 4.60
C LYS A 33 -11.34 9.46 4.33
N ARG A 34 -11.39 8.60 5.34
CA ARG A 34 -11.30 7.15 5.11
C ARG A 34 -12.49 6.72 4.27
N ILE A 35 -12.23 5.80 3.36
CA ILE A 35 -13.29 5.07 2.67
C ILE A 35 -14.16 4.35 3.71
N THR A 36 -15.48 4.35 3.50
CA THR A 36 -16.41 3.61 4.36
C THR A 36 -16.40 2.11 4.04
N GLU A 37 -16.94 1.31 4.95
CA GLU A 37 -17.16 -0.13 4.70
C GLU A 37 -18.06 -0.33 3.48
N ASP A 38 -19.11 0.47 3.33
CA ASP A 38 -19.98 0.45 2.15
C ASP A 38 -19.23 0.76 0.84
N GLU A 39 -18.30 1.73 0.85
CA GLU A 39 -17.46 2.06 -0.32
C GLU A 39 -16.48 0.92 -0.66
N VAL A 40 -15.99 0.20 0.35
CA VAL A 40 -15.16 -1.00 0.15
C VAL A 40 -16.00 -2.14 -0.43
N ASP A 41 -17.18 -2.39 0.13
CA ASP A 41 -18.07 -3.45 -0.32
C ASP A 41 -18.64 -3.18 -1.72
N GLU A 42 -18.93 -1.92 -2.08
CA GLU A 42 -19.34 -1.56 -3.44
C GLU A 42 -18.20 -1.77 -4.46
N ALA A 43 -16.96 -1.46 -4.07
CA ALA A 43 -15.81 -1.57 -4.96
C ALA A 43 -15.24 -3.01 -5.08
N PHE A 44 -15.34 -3.82 -4.03
CA PHE A 44 -14.68 -5.13 -3.92
C PHE A 44 -15.60 -6.28 -3.50
N GLY A 45 -16.82 -6.01 -3.06
CA GLY A 45 -17.79 -7.01 -2.57
C GLY A 45 -18.53 -7.78 -3.67
N GLY A 46 -18.21 -7.52 -4.93
CA GLY A 46 -18.75 -8.26 -6.06
C GLY A 46 -17.65 -8.80 -6.96
N ASP A 47 -17.22 -10.04 -6.71
CA ASP A 47 -16.85 -11.05 -7.73
C ASP A 47 -16.44 -12.37 -7.06
N GLU A 48 -17.39 -13.06 -6.44
CA GLU A 48 -17.35 -14.52 -6.25
C GLU A 48 -18.08 -15.26 -7.39
N LYS A 49 -18.05 -14.70 -8.61
CA LYS A 49 -18.46 -15.41 -9.83
C LYS A 49 -17.39 -15.29 -10.92
N GLY A 50 -16.46 -16.24 -10.89
CA GLY A 50 -15.49 -16.55 -11.95
C GLY A 50 -14.68 -17.78 -11.61
#